data_AF-A0A5N1GIG1-F1
#
_entry.id   AF-A0A5N1GIG1-F1
#
_cell.length_a   1.000
_cell.length_b   1.000
_cell.length_c   1.000
_cell.angle_alpha   90.00
_cell.angle_beta   90.00
_cell.angle_gamma   90.00
#
_symmetry.space_group_name_H-M   'P 1'
#
loop_
_entity.id
_entity.type
_entity.pdbx_description
1 polymer ?
#
loop_
_entity_poly.entity_id
_entity_poly.type
_entity_poly.pdbx_seq_one_letter_code
_entity_poly.pdbx_strand_id
1 'polypeptide(L)' 'MFSYYAIFAPSDGIWAVDFPDLDGAYTCGEDMEEALYMAKDLLEGWLIIAKEILSKPSGNICQQGSKRELVINC' A
#
# COMPACT_ATOMS: atom_id res chain seq x y z
N MET A 1 12.00 -4.46 -5.87
CA MET A 1 11.46 -3.08 -5.95
C MET A 1 10.00 -3.18 -6.35
N PHE A 2 9.07 -2.65 -5.56
CA PHE A 2 7.64 -2.61 -5.91
C PHE A 2 7.25 -1.17 -6.25
N SER A 3 6.37 -1.00 -7.23
CA SER A 3 5.85 0.31 -7.65
C SER A 3 4.34 0.23 -7.69
N TYR A 4 3.70 1.21 -7.07
CA TYR A 4 2.25 1.36 -7.00
C TYR A 4 1.87 2.72 -7.56
N TYR A 5 0.70 2.80 -8.18
CA TYR A 5 0.17 4.08 -8.66
C TYR A 5 -0.56 4.80 -7.53
N ALA A 6 -0.26 6.08 -7.38
CA ALA A 6 -0.90 6.96 -6.43
C ALA A 6 -1.58 8.11 -7.19
N ILE A 7 -2.77 8.49 -6.74
CA ILE A 7 -3.54 9.61 -7.27
C ILE A 7 -3.33 10.79 -6.32
N PHE A 8 -2.75 11.88 -6.83
CA PHE A 8 -2.57 13.12 -6.08
C PHE A 8 -3.73 14.08 -6.38
N ALA A 9 -4.53 14.37 -5.37
CA ALA A 9 -5.64 15.31 -5.46
C ALA A 9 -5.33 16.56 -4.60
N PRO A 10 -5.12 17.73 -5.20
CA PRO A 10 -4.96 18.96 -4.44
C PRO A 10 -6.31 19.38 -3.83
N SER A 11 -6.33 19.69 -2.54
CA SER A 11 -7.51 20.15 -1.80
C SER A 11 -7.12 21.21 -0.78
N ASP A 12 -7.57 22.45 -0.98
CA ASP A 12 -7.44 23.57 -0.03
C ASP A 12 -6.05 23.77 0.60
N GLY A 13 -4.99 23.63 -0.21
CA GLY A 13 -3.60 23.81 0.24
C GLY A 13 -2.96 22.56 0.85
N ILE A 14 -3.63 21.41 0.76
CA ILE A 14 -3.13 20.10 1.16
C ILE A 14 -3.17 19.18 -0.06
N TRP A 15 -2.17 18.33 -0.21
CA TRP A 15 -2.13 17.27 -1.20
C TRP A 15 -2.65 15.97 -0.60
N ALA A 16 -3.83 15.54 -1.04
CA ALA A 16 -4.35 14.22 -0.74
C ALA A 16 -3.74 13.19 -1.69
N VAL A 17 -3.40 12.01 -1.16
CA VAL A 17 -2.82 10.89 -1.91
C VAL A 17 -3.64 9.64 -1.64
N ASP A 18 -4.15 9.04 -2.71
CA ASP A 18 -4.97 7.83 -2.65
C ASP A 18 -4.36 6.72 -3.51
N PHE A 19 -4.41 5.49 -3.01
CA PHE A 19 -3.93 4.30 -3.70
C PHE A 19 -5.13 3.42 -4.10
N PRO A 20 -5.61 3.51 -5.35
CA PRO A 20 -6.80 2.77 -5.78
C PRO A 20 -6.62 1.25 -5.78
N ASP A 21 -5.38 0.77 -5.75
CA ASP A 21 -5.04 -0.66 -5.67
C ASP A 21 -5.12 -1.22 -4.24
N LEU A 22 -5.11 -0.36 -3.22
CA LEU A 22 -4.99 -0.71 -1.81
C LEU A 22 -6.18 -0.17 -1.04
N ASP A 23 -7.08 -1.06 -0.62
CA ASP A 23 -8.26 -0.66 0.16
C ASP A 23 -7.83 -0.02 1.49
N GLY A 24 -8.29 1.21 1.72
CA GLY A 24 -8.03 1.99 2.94
C GLY A 24 -6.65 2.67 2.99
N ALA A 25 -5.89 2.69 1.90
CA ALA A 25 -4.60 3.34 1.81
C ALA A 25 -4.75 4.79 1.34
N TYR A 26 -4.98 5.69 2.29
CA TYR A 26 -5.12 7.13 2.05
C TYR A 26 -4.20 7.94 2.96
N THR A 27 -3.58 8.97 2.40
CA THR A 27 -2.73 9.90 3.16
C THR A 27 -2.81 11.32 2.63
N CYS A 28 -2.21 12.27 3.33
CA CYS A 28 -2.16 13.66 2.94
C CYS A 28 -0.88 14.34 3.43
N GLY A 29 -0.46 15.41 2.76
CA GLY A 29 0.64 16.28 3.20
C GLY A 29 0.39 17.72 2.77
N GLU A 30 1.01 18.68 3.44
CA GLU A 30 0.85 20.12 3.15
C GLU A 30 1.48 20.47 1.80
N ASP A 31 2.66 19.88 1.53
CA ASP A 31 3.39 20.03 0.27
C ASP A 31 3.52 18.70 -0.49
N MET A 32 3.85 18.79 -1.78
CA MET A 32 4.01 17.60 -2.63
C MET A 32 5.10 16.64 -2.12
N GLU A 33 6.21 17.17 -1.60
CA GLU A 33 7.30 16.36 -1.03
C GLU A 33 6.85 15.62 0.24
N GLU A 34 6.13 16.31 1.13
CA GLU A 34 5.59 15.71 2.35
C GLU A 34 4.55 14.65 2.02
N ALA A 35 3.63 14.94 1.10
CA ALA A 35 2.63 13.98 0.64
C ALA A 35 3.29 12.71 0.05
N LEU A 36 4.40 12.86 -0.67
CA LEU A 36 5.20 11.74 -1.18
C LEU A 36 5.88 10.94 -0.06
N TYR A 37 6.44 11.63 0.93
CA TYR A 37 7.05 10.99 2.09
C TYR A 37 6.02 10.18 2.88
N MET A 38 4.86 10.76 3.14
CA MET A 38 3.74 10.12 3.83
C MET A 38 3.17 8.94 3.03
N ALA A 39 3.09 9.05 1.71
CA ALA A 39 2.65 7.97 0.83
C ALA A 39 3.60 6.77 0.86
N LYS A 40 4.91 7.04 0.94
CA LYS A 40 5.93 5.99 1.07
C LYS A 40 5.83 5.27 2.42
N ASP A 41 5.71 6.01 3.52
CA ASP A 41 5.59 5.42 4.87
C ASP A 41 4.32 4.57 5.01
N LEU A 42 3.19 5.07 4.50
CA LEU A 42 1.94 4.31 4.45
C LEU A 42 2.10 3.00 3.68
N LEU A 43 2.76 3.02 2.52
CA LEU A 43 2.98 1.84 1.71
C LEU A 43 3.90 0.83 2.41
N GLU A 44 4.94 1.30 3.09
CA GLU A 44 5.85 0.45 3.88
C GLU A 44 5.09 -0.25 5.01
N GLY A 45 4.27 0.49 5.77
CA GLY A 45 3.41 -0.07 6.82
C GLY A 45 2.43 -1.12 6.29
N TRP A 46 1.78 -0.82 5.16
CA TRP A 46 0.83 -1.74 4.52
C TRP A 46 1.52 -3.05 4.10
N LEU A 47 2.71 -2.96 3.51
CA LEU A 47 3.48 -4.13 3.08
C LEU A 47 3.97 -5.00 4.25
N ILE A 48 4.31 -4.40 5.40
CA ILE A 48 4.69 -5.15 6.61
C ILE A 48 3.50 -6.02 7.08
N ILE A 49 2.31 -5.43 7.14
CA ILE A 49 1.09 -6.14 7.55
C ILE A 49 0.75 -7.23 6.53
N ALA A 50 0.79 -6.92 5.23
CA ALA A 50 0.52 -7.89 4.17
C ALA A 50 1.47 -9.09 4.22
N LYS A 51 2.77 -8.87 4.49
CA LYS A 51 3.76 -9.94 4.68
C LYS A 51 3.46 -10.79 5.91
N GLU A 52 3.02 -10.18 7.01
CA GLU A 52 2.67 -10.90 8.23
C GLU A 52 1.41 -11.76 8.07
N ILE A 53 0.47 -11.33 7.22
CA ILE A 53 -0.71 -12.13 6.85
C ILE A 53 -0.29 -13.32 5.96
N LEU A 54 0.65 -13.11 5.04
CA LEU A 54 1.20 -14.15 4.18
C LEU A 54 2.12 -15.13 4.92
N SER A 55 2.83 -14.68 5.96
CA SER A 55 3.79 -15.49 6.71
C SER A 55 3.13 -16.39 7.74
N LYS A 56 1.88 -16.11 8.12
CA LYS A 56 1.12 -16.97 9.02
C LYS A 56 0.57 -18.18 8.26
N PRO A 57 1.07 -19.40 8.50
CA PRO A 57 0.42 -20.58 8.00
C PRO A 57 -0.91 -20.73 8.77
N SER A 58 -2.00 -20.30 8.15
CA SER A 58 -3.32 -20.61 8.68
C SER A 58 -3.54 -22.12 8.52
N GLY A 59 -3.44 -22.84 9.63
CA GLY A 59 -4.13 -24.10 9.78
C GLY A 59 -5.59 -23.92 9.37
N ASN A 60 -6.02 -24.73 8.40
CA ASN A 60 -7.40 -25.10 8.08
C ASN A 60 -8.43 -23.94 8.01
N ILE A 61 -8.61 -23.33 6.83
CA ILE A 61 -9.77 -23.49 5.90
C ILE A 61 -9.83 -22.34 4.86
N CYS A 62 -10.17 -22.70 3.61
CA CYS A 62 -10.62 -21.86 2.49
C CYS A 62 -9.61 -20.91 1.80
N GLN A 63 -8.89 -21.46 0.80
CA GLN A 63 -8.36 -20.67 -0.30
C GLN A 63 -9.47 -20.30 -1.30
N GLN A 64 -9.81 -19.02 -1.38
CA GLN A 64 -10.51 -18.43 -2.52
C GLN A 64 -9.98 -16.99 -2.64
N GLY A 65 -9.25 -16.56 -3.66
CA GLY A 65 -8.73 -17.19 -4.85
C GLY A 65 -7.84 -16.19 -5.57
N SER A 66 -7.01 -16.69 -6.50
CA SER A 66 -6.38 -15.94 -7.59
C SER A 66 -5.75 -14.57 -7.26
N LYS A 67 -4.45 -14.54 -6.91
CA LYS A 67 -3.55 -13.64 -7.65
C LYS A 67 -2.14 -14.20 -7.68
N ARG A 68 -1.55 -14.06 -8.85
CA ARG A 68 -0.36 -14.75 -9.34
C ARG A 68 0.86 -14.43 -8.48
N GLU A 69 1.60 -15.50 -8.22
CA GLU A 69 2.98 -15.59 -7.76
C GLU A 69 3.81 -14.33 -8.07
N LEU A 70 4.27 -13.62 -7.03
CA LEU A 70 5.37 -12.67 -7.15
C LEU A 70 6.57 -13.27 -6.43
N VAL A 71 7.39 -13.95 -7.22
CA VAL A 71 8.73 -14.39 -6.85
C VAL A 71 9.55 -13.15 -6.49
N ILE A 72 9.86 -12.98 -5.20
CA ILE A 72 10.92 -12.08 -4.77
C ILE A 72 12.18 -12.93 -4.67
N ASN A 73 13.05 -12.84 -5.67
CA ASN A 73 14.40 -13.40 -5.56
C ASN A 73 15.27 -12.43 -4.75
N CYS A 74 15.81 -13.01 -3.66
CA CYS A 74 16.95 -12.64 -2.80
C CYS A 74 17.16 -11.16 -2.46
#